data_AF-K2I776-F1
#
_entry.id   AF-K2I776-F1
#
_cell.length_a   1.000
_cell.length_b   1.000
_cell.length_c   1.000
_cell.angle_alpha   90.00
_cell.angle_beta   90.00
_cell.angle_gamma   90.00
#
_symmetry.space_group_name_H-M   'P 1'
#
loop_
_entity.id
_entity.type
_entity.pdbx_description
1 polymer ?
#
loop_
_entity_poly.entity_id
_entity_poly.type
_entity_poly.pdbx_seq_one_letter_code
_entity_poly.pdbx_strand_id
1 'polypeptide(L)'
;MDDANAAIRSLRAGTAGWSRVVSDAPMAGGIKLMVDPEARADIRLRSPAGRLMEIEARVERPGRWLGLHVPLALYQTAGLGIVGITARATAPEALAVSACLRSGLRGGFVDAFFDKAMAVHFQPLQHIDTMEPDRRVDLPARADWRELILFLPTHSFSLSLHDLRFFAA
;
A
#
# COMPACT_ATOMS: atom_id res chain seq x y z
N MET A 1 -2.47 14.96 -5.45
CA MET A 1 -3.31 13.76 -5.68
C MET A 1 -3.04 13.10 -7.02
N ASP A 2 -2.94 13.87 -8.12
CA ASP A 2 -2.68 13.32 -9.46
C ASP A 2 -1.39 12.49 -9.55
N ASP A 3 -0.36 12.87 -8.79
CA ASP A 3 0.95 12.20 -8.80
C ASP A 3 0.92 10.76 -8.24
N ALA A 4 0.16 10.50 -7.17
CA ALA A 4 0.09 9.16 -6.56
C ALA A 4 -0.61 8.16 -7.48
N ASN A 5 -1.76 8.56 -8.03
CA ASN A 5 -2.46 7.73 -9.01
C ASN A 5 -1.67 7.63 -10.33
N ALA A 6 -0.85 8.63 -10.70
CA ALA A 6 0.08 8.52 -11.82
C ALA A 6 1.20 7.50 -11.55
N ALA A 7 1.79 7.52 -10.35
CA ALA A 7 2.76 6.51 -9.90
C ALA A 7 2.17 5.10 -9.96
N ILE A 8 0.97 4.91 -9.40
CA ILE A 8 0.24 3.65 -9.48
C ILE A 8 -0.04 3.23 -10.93
N ARG A 9 -0.50 4.16 -11.79
CA ARG A 9 -0.73 3.87 -13.22
C ARG A 9 0.55 3.49 -13.96
N SER A 10 1.69 4.07 -13.59
CA SER A 10 2.98 3.76 -14.23
C SER A 10 3.40 2.30 -13.99
N LEU A 11 3.04 1.72 -12.84
CA LEU A 11 3.26 0.30 -12.57
C LEU A 11 2.41 -0.59 -13.48
N ARG A 12 1.15 -0.22 -13.76
CA ARG A 12 0.29 -0.97 -14.69
C ARG A 12 0.80 -0.99 -16.13
N ALA A 13 1.54 0.04 -16.54
CA ALA A 13 2.19 0.11 -17.85
C ALA A 13 3.49 -0.70 -17.92
N GLY A 14 3.99 -1.18 -16.77
CA GLY A 14 5.17 -2.03 -16.71
C GLY A 14 4.95 -3.36 -17.45
N THR A 15 6.00 -3.84 -18.09
CA THR A 15 6.10 -5.20 -18.64
C THR A 15 7.20 -6.00 -17.95
N ALA A 16 7.61 -5.55 -16.75
CA ALA A 16 8.71 -6.14 -16.01
C ALA A 16 8.37 -7.58 -15.61
N GLY A 17 9.29 -8.50 -15.90
CA GLY A 17 9.26 -9.87 -15.40
C GLY A 17 9.47 -9.93 -13.89
N TRP A 18 9.50 -11.13 -13.35
CA TRP A 18 9.79 -11.33 -11.93
C TRP A 18 11.17 -10.76 -11.57
N SER A 19 11.19 -9.85 -10.61
CA SER A 19 12.40 -9.31 -10.01
C SER A 19 12.38 -9.55 -8.50
N ARG A 20 13.56 -9.83 -7.94
CA ARG A 20 13.72 -9.89 -6.49
C ARG A 20 13.65 -8.47 -5.94
N VAL A 21 12.90 -8.31 -4.86
CA VAL A 21 12.79 -7.06 -4.12
C VAL A 21 13.98 -6.93 -3.18
N VAL A 22 14.64 -5.79 -3.24
CA VAL A 22 15.51 -5.30 -2.18
C VAL A 22 14.69 -4.35 -1.33
N SER A 23 14.61 -4.59 -0.01
CA SER A 23 13.82 -3.75 0.90
C SER A 23 14.20 -2.27 0.72
N ASP A 24 13.20 -1.38 0.71
CA ASP A 24 13.35 0.08 0.55
C ASP A 24 13.86 0.54 -0.84
N ALA A 25 14.15 -0.38 -1.77
CA ALA A 25 14.46 -0.01 -3.15
C ALA A 25 13.20 0.52 -3.85
N PRO A 26 13.24 1.74 -4.42
CA PRO A 26 12.07 2.33 -5.07
C PRO A 26 11.76 1.64 -6.41
N MET A 27 10.48 1.40 -6.63
CA MET A 27 9.87 1.09 -7.92
C MET A 27 9.39 2.38 -8.60
N ALA A 28 8.72 2.23 -9.74
CA ALA A 28 8.16 3.35 -10.49
C ALA A 28 7.29 4.26 -9.59
N GLY A 29 7.49 5.58 -9.72
CA GLY A 29 6.77 6.58 -8.94
C GLY A 29 7.10 6.61 -7.45
N GLY A 30 8.24 6.04 -7.04
CA GLY A 30 8.69 6.06 -5.64
C GLY A 30 7.97 5.06 -4.74
N ILE A 31 7.16 4.16 -5.32
CA ILE A 31 6.49 3.09 -4.58
C ILE A 31 7.54 2.12 -4.07
N LYS A 32 7.44 1.72 -2.81
CA LYS A 32 8.45 0.85 -2.17
C LYS A 32 7.77 -0.34 -1.52
N LEU A 33 8.46 -1.47 -1.53
CA LEU A 33 8.13 -2.57 -0.64
C LEU A 33 9.17 -2.59 0.47
N MET A 34 8.70 -2.51 1.70
CA MET A 34 9.56 -2.45 2.88
C MET A 34 9.19 -3.61 3.80
N VAL A 35 10.20 -4.30 4.29
CA VAL A 35 10.05 -5.40 5.24
C VAL A 35 10.74 -5.04 6.56
N ASP A 36 10.17 -5.51 7.67
CA ASP A 36 10.81 -5.46 8.98
C ASP A 36 12.26 -6.01 8.90
N PRO A 37 13.28 -5.26 9.35
CA PRO A 37 14.67 -5.72 9.37
C PRO A 37 14.91 -7.03 10.14
N GLU A 38 14.04 -7.39 11.10
CA GLU A 38 14.13 -8.65 11.84
C GLU A 38 13.65 -9.87 11.02
N ALA A 39 12.90 -9.62 9.93
CA ALA A 39 12.37 -10.67 9.07
C ALA A 39 13.46 -11.30 8.19
N ARG A 40 13.24 -12.57 7.83
CA ARG A 40 13.97 -13.24 6.75
C ARG A 40 12.97 -13.68 5.70
N ALA A 41 12.89 -12.93 4.61
CA ALA A 41 11.97 -13.20 3.51
C ALA A 41 12.67 -13.04 2.16
N ASP A 42 12.30 -13.90 1.21
CA ASP A 42 12.56 -13.71 -0.21
C ASP A 42 11.27 -13.23 -0.87
N ILE A 43 11.29 -12.00 -1.39
CA ILE A 43 10.12 -11.39 -2.00
C ILE A 43 10.45 -11.10 -3.44
N ARG A 44 9.56 -11.54 -4.33
CA ARG A 44 9.62 -11.22 -5.75
C ARG A 44 8.34 -10.51 -6.17
N LEU A 45 8.48 -9.62 -7.13
CA LEU A 45 7.35 -8.94 -7.73
C LEU A 45 7.45 -8.90 -9.24
N ARG A 46 6.32 -8.67 -9.89
CA ARG A 46 6.25 -8.31 -11.31
C ARG A 46 5.07 -7.39 -11.55
N SER A 47 5.10 -6.65 -12.64
CA SER A 47 3.96 -5.87 -13.13
C SER A 47 3.60 -6.38 -14.52
N PRO A 48 2.65 -7.32 -14.63
CA PRO A 48 2.23 -7.84 -15.92
C PRO A 48 1.19 -6.90 -16.56
N ALA A 49 1.15 -6.87 -17.89
CA ALA A 49 0.19 -6.06 -18.62
C ALA A 49 -1.25 -6.30 -18.14
N GLY A 50 -1.95 -5.20 -17.79
CA GLY A 50 -3.33 -5.23 -17.32
C GLY A 50 -3.53 -5.46 -15.82
N ARG A 51 -2.47 -5.75 -15.05
CA ARG A 51 -2.50 -5.74 -13.57
C ARG A 51 -1.49 -4.71 -13.04
N LEU A 52 -1.69 -4.28 -11.81
CA LEU A 52 -0.79 -3.31 -11.18
C LEU A 52 0.50 -4.01 -10.76
N MET A 53 0.37 -5.08 -9.97
CA MET A 53 1.50 -5.93 -9.59
C MET A 53 1.05 -7.30 -9.09
N GLU A 54 1.98 -8.25 -9.15
CA GLU A 54 1.91 -9.51 -8.45
C GLU A 54 3.10 -9.60 -7.49
N ILE A 55 2.84 -10.08 -6.28
CA ILE A 55 3.82 -10.22 -5.21
C ILE A 55 3.77 -11.68 -4.76
N GLU A 56 4.95 -12.27 -4.64
CA GLU A 56 5.12 -13.54 -3.96
C GLU A 56 6.20 -13.39 -2.89
N ALA A 57 5.85 -13.76 -1.66
CA ALA A 57 6.74 -13.73 -0.53
C ALA A 57 6.93 -15.15 0.01
N ARG A 58 8.20 -15.56 0.13
CA ARG A 58 8.61 -16.74 0.90
C ARG A 58 9.25 -16.25 2.19
N VAL A 59 8.54 -16.43 3.30
CA VAL A 59 9.02 -15.99 4.63
C VAL A 59 9.56 -17.19 5.39
N GLU A 60 10.84 -17.13 5.74
CA GLU A 60 11.50 -18.13 6.57
C GLU A 60 11.48 -17.75 8.05
N ARG A 61 11.56 -16.45 8.34
CA ARG A 61 11.37 -15.89 9.68
C ARG A 61 10.44 -14.69 9.58
N PRO A 62 9.27 -14.71 10.23
CA PRO A 62 8.37 -13.58 10.21
C PRO A 62 8.98 -12.39 10.95
N GLY A 63 8.80 -11.20 10.39
CA GLY A 63 8.95 -9.95 11.12
C GLY A 63 7.61 -9.47 11.66
N ARG A 64 7.59 -8.25 12.19
CA ARG A 64 6.37 -7.61 12.72
C ARG A 64 5.53 -6.96 11.62
N TRP A 65 6.14 -6.61 10.49
CA TRP A 65 5.44 -5.93 9.39
C TRP A 65 6.09 -6.18 8.02
N LEU A 66 5.25 -6.07 6.98
CA LEU A 66 5.61 -5.96 5.58
C LEU A 66 4.66 -4.95 4.96
N GLY A 67 5.18 -3.90 4.32
CA GLY A 67 4.38 -2.78 3.82
C GLY A 67 4.65 -2.48 2.35
N LEU A 68 3.59 -2.26 1.58
CA LEU A 68 3.68 -1.57 0.29
C LEU A 68 3.40 -0.09 0.50
N HIS A 69 4.43 0.75 0.32
CA HIS A 69 4.41 2.18 0.54
C HIS A 69 4.19 2.92 -0.77
N VAL A 70 3.18 3.78 -0.81
CA VAL A 70 2.85 4.63 -1.95
C VAL A 70 2.96 6.09 -1.51
N PRO A 71 3.94 6.86 -2.01
CA PRO A 71 4.08 8.27 -1.65
C PRO A 71 2.89 9.08 -2.18
N LEU A 72 2.42 10.02 -1.35
CA LEU A 72 1.28 10.87 -1.66
C LEU A 72 1.70 12.35 -1.68
N ALA A 73 1.35 13.03 -2.78
CA ALA A 73 1.33 14.49 -2.83
C ALA A 73 0.09 15.03 -2.07
N LEU A 74 0.07 14.84 -0.75
CA LEU A 74 -0.98 15.24 0.19
C LEU A 74 -0.37 15.77 1.49
N TYR A 75 -0.10 17.08 1.56
CA TYR A 75 0.55 17.72 2.71
C TYR A 75 -0.43 18.34 3.72
N GLN A 76 -1.66 18.60 3.30
CA GLN A 76 -2.74 19.11 4.15
C GLN A 76 -3.98 18.23 3.99
N THR A 77 -4.58 17.83 5.10
CA THR A 77 -5.86 17.11 5.14
C THR A 77 -7.00 17.95 5.71
N ALA A 78 -6.70 19.08 6.37
CA ALA A 78 -7.74 19.98 6.86
C ALA A 78 -8.60 20.51 5.71
N GLY A 79 -9.92 20.45 5.89
CA GLY A 79 -10.89 20.89 4.90
C GLY A 79 -11.19 19.86 3.80
N LEU A 80 -10.56 18.68 3.83
CA LEU A 80 -11.03 17.53 3.07
C LEU A 80 -12.23 16.92 3.81
N GLY A 81 -13.33 16.72 3.10
CA GLY A 81 -14.45 15.98 3.64
C GLY A 81 -14.12 14.50 3.79
N ILE A 82 -13.39 13.92 2.84
CA ILE A 82 -13.09 12.49 2.81
C ILE A 82 -11.74 12.20 2.17
N VAL A 83 -11.05 11.20 2.70
CA VAL A 83 -9.97 10.50 1.99
C VAL A 83 -10.31 9.03 1.90
N GLY A 84 -9.92 8.39 0.80
CA GLY A 84 -10.33 7.03 0.55
C GLY A 84 -9.37 6.27 -0.35
N ILE A 85 -9.52 4.96 -0.26
CA ILE A 85 -8.86 4.02 -1.13
C ILE A 85 -9.89 3.19 -1.86
N THR A 86 -9.53 2.78 -3.07
CA THR A 86 -10.15 1.63 -3.68
C THR A 86 -9.10 0.68 -4.20
N ALA A 87 -9.32 -0.61 -3.98
CA ALA A 87 -8.40 -1.65 -4.37
C ALA A 87 -9.17 -2.82 -4.97
N ARG A 88 -8.55 -3.50 -5.92
CA ARG A 88 -9.04 -4.76 -6.46
C ARG A 88 -7.90 -5.75 -6.44
N ALA A 89 -8.06 -6.84 -5.71
CA ALA A 89 -7.00 -7.83 -5.52
C ALA A 89 -7.54 -9.26 -5.52
N THR A 90 -6.66 -10.22 -5.78
CA THR A 90 -6.92 -11.66 -5.61
C THR A 90 -5.72 -12.35 -4.99
N ALA A 91 -5.98 -13.44 -4.28
CA ALA A 91 -4.96 -14.32 -3.72
C ALA A 91 -5.46 -15.77 -3.77
N PRO A 92 -4.58 -16.77 -3.94
CA PRO A 92 -4.99 -18.18 -3.93
C PRO A 92 -5.52 -18.61 -2.55
N GLU A 93 -5.01 -18.00 -1.48
CA GLU A 93 -5.45 -18.17 -0.11
C GLU A 93 -6.07 -16.87 0.42
N ALA A 94 -6.94 -16.96 1.42
CA ALA A 94 -7.59 -15.80 1.99
C ALA A 94 -6.57 -14.94 2.76
N LEU A 95 -6.43 -13.66 2.38
CA LEU A 95 -5.54 -12.70 3.02
C LEU A 95 -6.35 -11.54 3.59
N ALA A 96 -5.88 -10.97 4.71
CA ALA A 96 -6.32 -9.69 5.22
C ALA A 96 -5.22 -8.65 4.99
N VAL A 97 -5.57 -7.52 4.37
CA VAL A 97 -4.65 -6.41 4.12
C VAL A 97 -5.21 -5.17 4.80
N SER A 98 -4.48 -4.61 5.75
CA SER A 98 -4.83 -3.35 6.39
C SER A 98 -4.22 -2.18 5.64
N ALA A 99 -4.92 -1.06 5.56
CA ALA A 99 -4.39 0.16 4.97
C ALA A 99 -4.29 1.27 6.02
N CYS A 100 -3.27 2.12 5.91
CA CYS A 100 -3.19 3.36 6.68
C CYS A 100 -2.72 4.52 5.83
N LEU A 101 -3.04 5.73 6.29
CA LEU A 101 -2.37 6.95 5.89
C LEU A 101 -1.28 7.24 6.92
N ARG A 102 -0.01 7.09 6.53
CA ARG A 102 1.13 7.46 7.36
C ARG A 102 1.47 8.92 7.14
N SER A 103 1.58 9.67 8.23
CA SER A 103 1.96 11.08 8.23
C SER A 103 3.31 11.28 8.91
N GLY A 104 4.29 11.77 8.15
CA GLY A 104 5.60 12.15 8.65
C GLY A 104 5.56 13.47 9.42
N LEU A 105 6.12 13.47 10.62
CA LEU A 105 6.21 14.63 11.50
C LEU A 105 7.66 14.83 11.95
N ARG A 106 7.95 16.00 12.54
CA ARG A 106 9.24 16.23 13.18
C ARG A 106 9.46 15.21 14.31
N GLY A 107 10.39 14.29 14.09
CA GLY A 107 10.78 13.27 15.07
C GLY A 107 10.08 11.92 14.93
N GLY A 108 9.28 11.68 13.88
CA GLY A 108 8.69 10.37 13.65
C GLY A 108 7.56 10.37 12.62
N PHE A 109 6.62 9.45 12.79
CA PHE A 109 5.41 9.35 11.99
C PHE A 109 4.23 8.89 12.84
N VAL A 110 3.02 9.10 12.34
CA VAL A 110 1.78 8.56 12.90
C VAL A 110 1.01 7.83 11.81
N ASP A 111 0.45 6.68 12.15
CA ASP A 111 -0.42 5.89 11.27
C ASP A 111 -1.88 6.09 11.62
N ALA A 112 -2.66 6.59 10.67
CA ALA A 112 -4.12 6.60 10.75
C ALA A 112 -4.69 5.46 9.89
N PHE A 113 -5.18 4.40 10.53
CA PHE A 113 -5.69 3.22 9.84
C PHE A 113 -7.10 3.45 9.28
N PHE A 114 -7.35 2.94 8.09
CA PHE A 114 -8.70 2.75 7.58
C PHE A 114 -9.44 1.70 8.43
N ASP A 115 -10.75 1.87 8.61
CA ASP A 115 -11.52 1.10 9.59
C ASP A 115 -11.75 -0.36 9.13
N LYS A 116 -11.75 -0.60 7.81
CA LYS A 116 -11.94 -1.92 7.21
C LYS A 116 -10.62 -2.47 6.70
N ALA A 117 -10.34 -3.72 7.09
CA ALA A 117 -9.34 -4.51 6.37
C ALA A 117 -9.90 -4.98 5.03
N MET A 118 -9.06 -4.98 4.00
CA MET A 118 -9.37 -5.60 2.72
C MET A 118 -9.26 -7.11 2.85
N ALA A 119 -10.38 -7.82 2.69
CA ALA A 119 -10.40 -9.28 2.53
C ALA A 119 -10.10 -9.63 1.08
N VAL A 120 -8.99 -10.34 0.84
CA VAL A 120 -8.55 -10.78 -0.48
C VAL A 120 -8.72 -12.29 -0.58
N HIS A 121 -9.31 -12.77 -1.68
CA HIS A 121 -9.51 -14.19 -1.91
C HIS A 121 -9.38 -14.53 -3.41
N PHE A 122 -9.69 -15.77 -3.81
CA PHE A 122 -9.47 -16.24 -5.18
C PHE A 122 -10.32 -15.50 -6.23
N GLN A 123 -11.52 -15.07 -5.88
CA GLN A 123 -12.35 -14.21 -6.75
C GLN A 123 -11.98 -12.73 -6.58
N PRO A 124 -11.91 -11.94 -7.67
CA PRO A 124 -11.58 -10.52 -7.55
C PRO A 124 -12.75 -9.72 -6.99
N LEU A 125 -12.58 -9.15 -5.78
CA LEU A 125 -13.52 -8.18 -5.20
C LEU A 125 -12.97 -6.77 -5.25
N GLN A 126 -13.90 -5.82 -5.36
CA GLN A 126 -13.62 -4.40 -5.14
C GLN A 126 -13.71 -4.11 -3.65
N HIS A 127 -12.64 -3.53 -3.10
CA HIS A 127 -12.63 -2.94 -1.79
C HIS A 127 -12.68 -1.42 -1.91
N ILE A 128 -13.50 -0.78 -1.08
CA ILE A 128 -13.56 0.66 -0.92
C ILE A 128 -13.59 0.93 0.58
N ASP A 129 -12.69 1.79 1.03
CA ASP A 129 -12.76 2.32 2.38
C ASP A 129 -12.37 3.78 2.43
N THR A 130 -12.92 4.47 3.42
CA THR A 130 -12.87 5.92 3.53
C THR A 130 -12.78 6.34 4.98
N MET A 131 -12.12 7.46 5.23
CA MET A 131 -12.14 8.14 6.52
C MET A 131 -12.40 9.63 6.32
N GLU A 132 -13.03 10.26 7.31
CA GLU A 132 -13.24 11.71 7.39
C GLU A 132 -12.07 12.32 8.19
N PRO A 133 -11.12 13.05 7.56
CA PRO A 133 -9.91 13.49 8.25
C PRO A 133 -10.18 14.34 9.50
N ASP A 134 -11.16 15.24 9.43
CA ASP A 134 -11.50 16.14 10.54
C ASP A 134 -12.09 15.39 11.76
N ARG A 135 -12.48 14.12 11.60
CA ARG A 135 -12.97 13.25 12.69
C ARG A 135 -11.88 12.32 13.25
N ARG A 136 -10.66 12.36 12.73
CA ARG A 136 -9.56 11.47 13.10
C ARG A 136 -8.55 12.19 13.99
N VAL A 137 -8.53 11.85 15.27
CA VAL A 137 -7.56 12.41 16.24
C VAL A 137 -6.12 11.95 15.97
N ASP A 138 -5.97 10.81 15.30
CA ASP A 138 -4.71 10.18 14.92
C ASP A 138 -4.19 10.67 13.55
N LEU A 139 -4.97 11.47 12.82
CA LEU A 139 -4.56 12.02 11.53
C LEU A 139 -4.24 13.52 11.67
N PRO A 140 -2.96 13.91 11.73
CA PRO A 140 -2.60 15.32 11.79
C PRO A 140 -3.08 16.05 10.54
N ALA A 141 -3.55 17.28 10.70
CA ALA A 141 -3.96 18.14 9.59
C ALA A 141 -2.80 18.37 8.60
N ARG A 142 -1.61 18.68 9.10
CA ARG A 142 -0.39 18.91 8.30
C ARG A 142 0.67 17.86 8.60
N ALA A 143 1.41 17.48 7.58
CA ALA A 143 2.53 16.56 7.68
C ALA A 143 3.62 16.95 6.66
N ASP A 144 4.89 16.67 6.98
CA ASP A 144 6.02 16.97 6.09
C ASP A 144 5.98 16.10 4.82
N TRP A 145 5.44 14.89 4.96
CA TRP A 145 5.16 13.95 3.88
C TRP A 145 4.02 13.01 4.28
N ARG A 146 3.38 12.38 3.30
CA ARG A 146 2.39 11.32 3.53
C ARG A 146 2.58 10.14 2.59
N GLU A 147 2.23 8.96 3.08
CA GLU A 147 2.21 7.73 2.31
C GLU A 147 0.92 6.96 2.59
N LEU A 148 0.38 6.32 1.56
CA LEU A 148 -0.55 5.21 1.74
C LEU A 148 0.28 3.94 1.94
N ILE A 149 0.01 3.19 3.00
CA ILE A 149 0.66 1.90 3.24
C ILE A 149 -0.41 0.80 3.19
N LEU A 150 -0.15 -0.24 2.39
CA LEU A 150 -0.85 -1.53 2.51
C LEU A 150 0.02 -2.49 3.31
N PHE A 151 -0.43 -2.87 4.50
CA PHE A 151 0.22 -3.89 5.32
C PHE A 151 -0.14 -5.27 4.81
N LEU A 152 0.87 -5.97 4.31
CA LEU A 152 0.79 -7.31 3.76
C LEU A 152 1.05 -8.36 4.85
N PRO A 153 0.67 -9.62 4.63
CA PRO A 153 0.95 -10.70 5.57
C PRO A 153 2.44 -10.84 5.88
N THR A 154 2.76 -11.17 7.13
CA THR A 154 4.13 -11.44 7.58
C THR A 154 4.53 -12.92 7.45
N HIS A 155 3.65 -13.77 6.93
CA HIS A 155 3.93 -15.16 6.54
C HIS A 155 4.09 -15.27 5.02
N SER A 156 4.36 -16.46 4.48
CA SER A 156 4.46 -16.64 3.03
C SER A 156 3.11 -16.43 2.35
N PHE A 157 3.06 -15.71 1.23
CA PHE A 157 1.81 -15.44 0.51
C PHE A 157 2.03 -15.20 -0.98
N SER A 158 0.93 -15.22 -1.73
CA SER A 158 0.84 -14.74 -3.11
C SER A 158 -0.32 -13.76 -3.24
N LEU A 159 -0.08 -12.61 -3.85
CA LEU A 159 -1.06 -11.54 -4.01
C LEU A 159 -0.98 -10.98 -5.43
N SER A 160 -2.12 -10.86 -6.09
CA SER A 160 -2.27 -10.13 -7.34
C SER A 160 -3.09 -8.87 -7.08
N LEU A 161 -2.45 -7.71 -7.13
CA LEU A 161 -3.09 -6.40 -7.04
C LEU A 161 -3.44 -5.92 -8.46
N HIS A 162 -4.72 -5.88 -8.77
CA HIS A 162 -5.25 -5.54 -10.09
C HIS A 162 -5.39 -4.03 -10.25
N ASP A 163 -5.94 -3.35 -9.23
CA ASP A 163 -6.12 -1.91 -9.18
C ASP A 163 -5.88 -1.40 -7.76
N LEU A 164 -5.35 -0.19 -7.66
CA LEU A 164 -5.25 0.58 -6.43
C LEU A 164 -5.44 2.05 -6.80
N ARG A 165 -6.27 2.77 -6.06
CA ARG A 165 -6.41 4.22 -6.22
C ARG A 165 -6.56 4.85 -4.86
N PHE A 166 -6.00 6.04 -4.76
CA PHE A 166 -6.20 6.94 -3.64
C PHE A 166 -7.04 8.14 -4.11
N PHE A 167 -7.97 8.59 -3.29
CA PHE A 167 -8.75 9.79 -3.58
C PHE A 167 -8.95 10.64 -2.32
N ALA A 168 -9.13 11.93 -2.53
CA ALA A 168 -9.36 12.94 -1.51
C ALA A 168 -10.34 13.97 -2.09
N ALA A 169 -11.37 14.33 -1.33
CA ALA A 169 -12.39 15.30 -1.72
C ALA A 169 -12.84 16.14 -0.54
#